data_AF-A0A6H2EMC9-F1
#
_entry.id   AF-A0A6H2EMC9-F1
#
_cell.length_a   1.000
_cell.length_b   1.000
_cell.length_c   1.000
_cell.angle_alpha   90.00
_cell.angle_beta   90.00
_cell.angle_gamma   90.00
#
_symmetry.space_group_name_H-M   'P 1'
#
loop_
_entity.id
_entity.type
_entity.pdbx_description
1 polymer ?
#
loop_
_entity_poly.entity_id
_entity_poly.type
_entity_poly.pdbx_seq_one_letter_code
_entity_poly.pdbx_strand_id
1 'polypeptide(L)' 'MRDELLEDNCIENLEHAHTVVAHWSWHYNNFHPHSSLGYLSPRQYAEQCKQENTVNS' A
#
# COMPACT_ATOMS: atom_id res chain seq x y z
N MET A 1 -3.13 -4.45 12.52
CA MET A 1 -3.06 -4.77 11.07
C MET A 1 -1.67 -4.65 10.43
N ARG A 2 -0.66 -4.02 11.07
CA ARG A 2 0.75 -4.39 10.82
C ARG A 2 1.20 -5.50 11.77
N ASP A 3 0.75 -5.42 13.01
CA ASP A 3 1.17 -6.36 14.06
C ASP A 3 0.68 -7.79 13.81
N GLU A 4 -0.56 -7.98 13.33
CA GLU A 4 -1.08 -9.32 12.96
C GLU A 4 -0.28 -9.99 11.83
N LEU A 5 0.30 -9.21 10.91
CA LEU A 5 1.09 -9.77 9.80
C LEU A 5 2.54 -10.06 10.22
N LEU A 6 3.06 -9.36 11.23
CA LEU A 6 4.40 -9.62 11.77
C LEU A 6 4.39 -10.66 12.90
N GLU A 7 3.31 -10.78 13.66
CA GLU A 7 3.17 -11.79 14.73
C GLU A 7 2.93 -13.20 14.18
N ASP A 8 2.16 -13.36 13.08
CA ASP A 8 1.83 -14.70 12.54
C ASP A 8 2.82 -15.23 11.49
N ASN A 9 3.61 -14.37 10.84
CA ASN A 9 4.58 -14.81 9.83
C ASN A 9 5.96 -15.00 10.48
N CYS A 10 6.23 -16.21 10.98
CA CYS A 10 7.61 -16.64 11.20
C CYS A 10 8.37 -16.50 9.87
N ILE A 11 9.20 -15.46 9.74
CA ILE A 11 10.00 -15.23 8.54
C ILE A 11 11.12 -16.28 8.52
N GLU A 12 10.83 -17.45 7.96
CA GLU A 12 11.77 -18.58 7.90
C GLU A 12 12.87 -18.38 6.85
N ASN A 13 12.61 -17.57 5.82
CA ASN A 13 13.57 -17.30 4.74
C ASN A 13 13.39 -15.92 4.10
N LEU A 14 14.45 -15.38 3.49
CA LEU A 14 14.46 -14.04 2.87
C LEU A 14 13.40 -13.91 1.76
N GLU A 15 13.24 -14.96 0.95
CA GLU A 15 12.22 -15.03 -0.11
C GLU A 15 10.80 -14.87 0.44
N HIS A 16 10.51 -15.55 1.56
CA HIS A 16 9.22 -15.43 2.24
C HIS A 16 9.00 -14.00 2.77
N ALA A 17 10.04 -13.37 3.33
CA ALA A 17 10.00 -11.96 3.74
C ALA A 17 9.62 -11.05 2.56
N HIS A 18 10.24 -11.27 1.39
CA HIS A 18 9.93 -10.52 0.17
C HIS A 18 8.47 -10.71 -0.26
N THR A 19 7.94 -11.92 -0.21
CA THR A 19 6.53 -12.20 -0.54
C THR A 19 5.57 -11.53 0.44
N VAL A 20 5.81 -11.63 1.74
CA VAL A 20 4.97 -11.04 2.78
C VAL A 20 4.96 -9.51 2.64
N VAL A 21 6.13 -8.89 2.46
CA VAL A 21 6.25 -7.44 2.28
C VAL A 21 5.59 -6.99 0.97
N ALA A 22 5.77 -7.73 -0.13
CA ALA A 22 5.13 -7.42 -1.40
C ALA A 22 3.59 -7.47 -1.29
N HIS A 23 3.07 -8.51 -0.65
CA HIS A 23 1.64 -8.68 -0.46
C HIS A 23 1.06 -7.58 0.46
N TRP A 24 1.75 -7.29 1.57
CA TRP A 24 1.36 -6.22 2.48
C TRP A 24 1.38 -4.85 1.81
N SER A 25 2.45 -4.53 1.08
CA SER A 25 2.58 -3.27 0.34
C SER A 25 1.48 -3.12 -0.69
N TRP A 26 1.17 -4.20 -1.43
CA TRP A 26 0.06 -4.19 -2.37
C TRP A 26 -1.28 -3.93 -1.67
N HIS A 27 -1.57 -4.62 -0.57
CA HIS A 27 -2.82 -4.45 0.15
C HIS A 27 -2.95 -3.02 0.71
N TYR A 28 -1.90 -2.50 1.35
CA TYR A 28 -1.85 -1.15 1.88
C TYR A 28 -2.08 -0.10 0.79
N ASN A 29 -1.38 -0.21 -0.34
CA ASN A 29 -1.49 0.77 -1.41
C ASN A 29 -2.86 0.76 -2.11
N ASN A 30 -3.56 -0.37 -2.17
CA ASN A 30 -4.84 -0.48 -2.86
C ASN A 30 -6.05 -0.22 -1.94
N PHE A 31 -6.00 -0.69 -0.69
CA PHE A 31 -7.20 -0.78 0.15
C PHE A 31 -7.13 0.05 1.43
N HIS A 32 -6.01 0.69 1.75
CA HIS A 32 -5.91 1.46 2.99
C HIS A 32 -6.22 2.94 2.75
N PRO A 33 -7.46 3.41 3.04
CA PRO A 33 -7.79 4.83 2.96
C PRO A 33 -7.07 5.59 4.08
N HIS A 34 -6.38 6.66 3.72
CA HIS A 34 -5.66 7.48 4.69
C HIS A 34 -6.32 8.87 4.80
N SER A 35 -6.60 9.33 6.02
CA SER A 35 -7.26 10.64 6.25
C SER A 35 -6.48 11.81 5.67
N SER A 36 -5.15 11.80 5.79
CA SER A 36 -4.27 12.80 5.13
C SER A 36 -4.33 12.81 3.59
N LEU A 37 -4.81 11.73 2.97
CA LEU A 37 -5.04 11.63 1.52
C LEU A 37 -6.52 11.85 1.16
N GLY A 38 -7.32 12.43 2.08
CA GLY A 38 -8.75 12.62 1.86
C GLY A 38 -9.57 11.34 1.94
N TYR A 39 -9.10 10.35 2.71
CA TYR A 39 -9.67 8.99 2.76
C TYR A 39 -9.55 8.21 1.45
N LEU A 40 -8.63 8.61 0.57
CA LEU A 40 -8.25 7.85 -0.61
C LEU A 40 -7.16 6.84 -0.27
N SER A 41 -7.12 5.72 -1.00
CA SER A 41 -5.96 4.84 -0.96
C SER A 41 -4.77 5.50 -1.65
N PRO A 42 -3.51 5.15 -1.28
CA PRO A 42 -2.32 5.68 -1.93
C PRO A 42 -2.34 5.54 -3.46
N ARG A 43 -2.89 4.43 -3.97
CA ARG A 43 -3.09 4.23 -5.40
C ARG A 43 -4.05 5.25 -6.01
N GLN A 44 -5.22 5.43 -5.40
CA GLN A 44 -6.24 6.37 -5.89
C GLN A 44 -5.71 7.80 -5.88
N TYR A 45 -4.99 8.18 -4.81
CA TYR A 45 -4.34 9.48 -4.73
C TYR A 45 -3.30 9.67 -5.85
N ALA A 46 -2.46 8.67 -6.12
CA ALA A 46 -1.48 8.73 -7.20
C ALA A 46 -2.12 8.83 -8.60
N GLU A 47 -3.25 8.17 -8.83
CA GLU A 47 -4.03 8.29 -10.07
C GLU A 47 -4.61 9.70 -10.23
N GLN A 48 -5.13 10.29 -9.16
CA GLN A 48 -5.63 11.66 -9.15
C GLN A 48 -4.52 12.68 -9.41
N CYS A 49 -3.35 12.55 -8.77
CA CYS A 49 -2.20 13.42 -9.05
C CYS A 49 -1.73 13.34 -10.50
N LYS A 50 -1.79 12.15 -11.13
CA LYS A 50 -1.48 12.01 -12.56
C LYS A 50 -2.51 12.75 -13.42
N GLN A 51 -3.79 12.60 -13.12
CA GLN A 51 -4.86 13.28 -13.84
C GLN A 51 -4.77 14.80 -13.70
N GLU A 52 -4.53 15.33 -12.50
CA GLU A 52 -4.33 16.76 -12.26
C GLU A 52 -3.16 17.33 -13.05
N ASN A 53 -2.05 16.60 -13.19
CA ASN A 53 -0.93 17.02 -14.03
C ASN A 53 -1.28 17.02 -15.53
N THR A 54 -2.12 16.09 -15.99
CA THR A 54 -2.55 16.04 -17.40
C THR A 54 -3.62 17.07 -17.77
N VAL A 55 -4.49 17.46 -16.84
CA VAL A 55 -5.55 18.46 -17.08
C VAL A 55 -5.01 19.89 -17.05
N ASN A 56 -3.87 20.11 -16.38
CA ASN A 56 -3.19 21.40 -16.30
C ASN A 56 -2.13 21.61 -17.40
N SER A 57 -2.06 20.73 -18.41
CA SER A 57 -1.14 20.83 -19.57
C SER A 57 -1.86 21.26 -20.85
#